data_AF-A0A955L6P8-F1
#
_entry.id   AF-A0A955L6P8-F1
#
_cell.length_a   1.000
_cell.length_b   1.000
_cell.length_c   1.000
_cell.angle_alpha   90.00
_cell.angle_beta   90.00
_cell.angle_gamma   90.00
#
_symmetry.space_group_name_H-M   'P 1'
#
loop_
_entity.id
_entity.type
_entity.pdbx_description
1 polymer ?
#
loop_
_entity_poly.entity_id
_entity_poly.type
_entity_poly.pdbx_seq_one_letter_code
_entity_poly.pdbx_strand_id
1 'polypeptide(L)'
;MEDKTYDSLNRIERILVENDFSVQTKRVCAPKEDFKSLAAKLSENVIGSVGTLNVEKVLNNFSDFEANDVFFNINLTNNPVTELDVEPLFRLLSSNASRTFNYTYVFNNPYSSPFMPSANYERNGFAIGMQATDLSEESHSIEEWLAKFSYALDEINNIFKDNLDFIGLDSSIAPLFKGKSSFINILNTMGKGLVSSLTSDTLVKITNYIKANNPNPVGLNGMMLPALEDFELAKEYEAGNFPI
;
A
#
# COMPACT_ATOMS: atom_id res chain seq x y z
N MET A 1 -13.47 -10.14 -15.65
CA MET A 1 -13.67 -9.93 -14.21
C MET A 1 -15.17 -9.98 -14.06
N GLU A 2 -15.70 -10.80 -13.17
CA GLU A 2 -17.16 -10.96 -13.09
C GLU A 2 -17.79 -9.64 -12.66
N ASP A 3 -18.97 -9.32 -13.19
CA ASP A 3 -19.75 -8.12 -12.81
C ASP A 3 -19.87 -7.98 -11.28
N LYS A 4 -19.90 -9.12 -10.59
CA LYS A 4 -19.91 -9.24 -9.12
C LYS A 4 -18.72 -8.56 -8.41
N THR A 5 -17.52 -8.57 -8.98
CA THR A 5 -16.35 -7.92 -8.34
C THR A 5 -16.52 -6.41 -8.32
N TYR A 6 -16.97 -5.83 -9.44
CA TYR A 6 -17.22 -4.39 -9.53
C TYR A 6 -18.40 -3.95 -8.68
N ASP A 7 -19.48 -4.73 -8.69
CA ASP A 7 -20.63 -4.48 -7.82
C ASP A 7 -20.23 -4.50 -6.34
N SER A 8 -19.35 -5.43 -5.95
CA SER A 8 -18.83 -5.50 -4.58
C SER A 8 -18.00 -4.27 -4.23
N LEU A 9 -17.06 -3.86 -5.09
CA LEU A 9 -16.23 -2.67 -4.87
C LEU A 9 -17.06 -1.39 -4.77
N ASN A 10 -18.03 -1.19 -5.67
CA ASN A 10 -18.92 -0.04 -5.65
C ASN A 10 -19.83 -0.05 -4.41
N ARG A 11 -20.27 -1.22 -3.95
CA ARG A 11 -21.02 -1.36 -2.69
C ARG A 11 -20.18 -0.98 -1.48
N ILE A 12 -18.93 -1.46 -1.40
CA ILE A 12 -18.01 -1.13 -0.30
C ILE A 12 -17.72 0.38 -0.28
N GLU A 13 -17.45 0.96 -1.45
CA GLU A 13 -17.23 2.40 -1.61
C GLU A 13 -18.44 3.20 -1.13
N ARG A 14 -19.65 2.84 -1.56
CA ARG A 14 -20.87 3.53 -1.14
C ARG A 14 -21.03 3.47 0.39
N ILE A 15 -20.83 2.30 1.00
CA ILE A 15 -20.94 2.14 2.46
C ILE A 15 -19.94 3.05 3.18
N LEU A 16 -18.68 3.12 2.71
CA LEU A 16 -17.67 4.00 3.29
C LEU A 16 -18.04 5.48 3.15
N VAL A 17 -18.47 5.91 1.97
CA VAL A 17 -18.88 7.30 1.70
C VAL A 17 -20.12 7.70 2.51
N GLU A 18 -21.08 6.79 2.70
CA GLU A 18 -22.25 7.01 3.56
C GLU A 18 -21.88 7.17 5.05
N ASN A 19 -20.68 6.76 5.45
CA ASN A 19 -20.11 6.94 6.80
C ASN A 19 -18.95 7.94 6.78
N ASP A 20 -19.00 8.94 5.88
CA ASP A 20 -18.07 10.08 5.83
C ASP A 20 -16.59 9.75 5.53
N PHE A 21 -16.30 8.54 5.03
CA PHE A 21 -14.96 8.20 4.53
C PHE A 21 -14.79 8.57 3.05
N SER A 22 -13.59 9.00 2.68
CA SER A 22 -13.20 9.18 1.28
C SER A 22 -12.50 7.94 0.75
N VAL A 23 -12.96 7.41 -0.39
CA VAL A 23 -12.31 6.29 -1.08
C VAL A 23 -11.42 6.84 -2.20
N GLN A 24 -10.11 6.66 -2.06
CA GLN A 24 -9.15 7.17 -3.04
C GLN A 24 -8.96 6.24 -4.22
N THR A 25 -8.85 4.94 -3.98
CA THR A 25 -8.59 3.96 -5.04
C THR A 25 -9.37 2.68 -4.82
N LYS A 26 -9.83 2.07 -5.91
CA LYS A 26 -10.40 0.71 -5.94
C LYS A 26 -9.38 -0.23 -6.57
N ARG A 27 -9.20 -1.40 -5.97
CA ARG A 27 -8.10 -2.30 -6.31
C ARG A 27 -8.57 -3.74 -6.36
N VAL A 28 -8.00 -4.53 -7.28
CA VAL A 28 -8.27 -5.97 -7.42
C VAL A 28 -6.96 -6.75 -7.50
N CYS A 29 -6.81 -7.78 -6.68
CA CYS A 29 -5.74 -8.76 -6.79
C CYS A 29 -6.30 -10.09 -7.33
N ALA A 30 -5.91 -10.50 -8.53
CA ALA A 30 -6.45 -11.64 -9.24
C ALA A 30 -5.33 -12.60 -9.71
N PRO A 31 -4.79 -13.46 -8.82
CA PRO A 31 -3.60 -14.28 -9.13
C PRO A 31 -3.82 -15.38 -10.17
N LYS A 32 -5.07 -15.66 -10.54
CA LYS A 32 -5.42 -16.64 -11.58
C LYS A 32 -5.42 -16.05 -12.99
N GLU A 33 -5.37 -14.73 -13.11
CA GLU A 33 -5.32 -14.03 -14.39
C GLU A 33 -3.86 -13.84 -14.82
N ASP A 34 -3.63 -13.74 -16.13
CA ASP A 34 -2.39 -13.18 -16.67
C ASP A 34 -2.52 -11.66 -16.85
N PHE A 35 -1.41 -10.99 -17.17
CA PHE A 35 -1.34 -9.54 -17.31
C PHE A 35 -2.35 -9.01 -18.34
N LYS A 36 -2.43 -9.64 -19.51
CA LYS A 36 -3.26 -9.20 -20.63
C LYS A 36 -4.74 -9.40 -20.34
N SER A 37 -5.09 -10.57 -19.81
CA SER A 37 -6.45 -10.94 -19.44
C SER A 37 -6.97 -10.01 -18.35
N LEU A 38 -6.17 -9.75 -17.30
CA LEU A 38 -6.56 -8.83 -16.23
C LEU A 38 -6.74 -7.41 -16.78
N ALA A 39 -5.77 -6.89 -17.54
CA ALA A 39 -5.84 -5.55 -18.13
C ALA A 39 -7.09 -5.36 -18.98
N ALA A 40 -7.43 -6.33 -19.85
CA ALA A 40 -8.64 -6.28 -20.68
C ALA A 40 -9.96 -6.30 -19.87
N LYS A 41 -9.90 -6.73 -18.61
CA LYS A 41 -11.05 -6.82 -17.72
C LYS A 41 -11.18 -5.64 -16.78
N LEU A 42 -10.14 -4.82 -16.60
CA LEU A 42 -10.11 -3.66 -15.69
C LEU A 42 -10.91 -2.49 -16.25
N SER A 43 -11.62 -1.78 -15.37
CA SER A 43 -12.19 -0.47 -15.69
C SER A 43 -11.17 0.64 -15.42
N GLU A 44 -11.33 1.81 -16.04
CA GLU A 44 -10.37 2.92 -15.94
C GLU A 44 -10.07 3.38 -14.49
N ASN A 45 -11.00 3.16 -13.56
CA ASN A 45 -10.89 3.59 -12.16
C ASN A 45 -10.52 2.46 -11.19
N VAL A 46 -10.10 1.29 -11.69
CA VAL A 46 -9.71 0.15 -10.85
C VAL A 46 -8.30 -0.29 -11.19
N ILE A 47 -7.45 -0.31 -10.17
CA ILE A 47 -6.07 -0.76 -10.30
C ILE A 47 -6.04 -2.28 -10.11
N GLY A 48 -5.35 -3.00 -10.99
CA GLY A 48 -5.27 -4.47 -10.94
C GLY A 48 -3.88 -4.99 -10.64
N SER A 49 -3.81 -6.10 -9.91
CA SER A 49 -2.60 -6.87 -9.67
C SER A 49 -2.83 -8.35 -9.97
N VAL A 50 -1.85 -9.02 -10.58
CA VAL A 50 -1.81 -10.49 -10.69
C VAL A 50 -1.14 -11.13 -9.46
N GLY A 51 -0.82 -10.34 -8.44
CA GLY A 51 -0.25 -10.80 -7.18
C GLY A 51 1.19 -11.24 -7.30
N THR A 52 1.55 -12.25 -6.50
CA THR A 52 2.92 -12.77 -6.41
C THR A 52 3.23 -13.70 -7.58
N LEU A 53 4.31 -13.43 -8.32
CA LEU A 53 4.82 -14.27 -9.39
C LEU A 53 6.24 -14.74 -9.08
N ASN A 54 6.65 -15.85 -9.71
CA ASN A 54 8.06 -16.21 -9.78
C ASN A 54 8.76 -15.47 -10.94
N VAL A 55 10.08 -15.36 -10.84
CA VAL A 55 10.88 -14.62 -11.82
C VAL A 55 10.77 -15.19 -13.24
N GLU A 56 10.76 -16.51 -13.38
CA GLU A 56 10.65 -17.18 -14.68
C GLU A 56 9.36 -16.81 -15.41
N LYS A 57 8.22 -16.78 -14.71
CA LYS A 57 6.92 -16.39 -15.28
C LYS A 57 6.95 -14.94 -15.73
N VAL A 58 7.61 -14.05 -14.98
CA VAL A 58 7.77 -12.64 -15.35
C VAL A 58 8.60 -12.53 -16.63
N LEU A 59 9.76 -13.18 -16.70
CA LEU A 59 10.65 -13.13 -17.85
C LEU A 59 10.01 -13.75 -19.11
N ASN A 60 9.27 -14.85 -18.96
CA ASN A 60 8.56 -15.50 -20.07
C ASN A 60 7.39 -14.66 -20.62
N ASN A 61 6.83 -13.75 -19.81
CA ASN A 61 5.70 -12.90 -20.18
C ASN A 61 6.07 -11.41 -20.14
N PHE A 62 7.36 -11.09 -20.30
CA PHE A 62 7.88 -9.75 -20.04
C PHE A 62 7.22 -8.69 -20.93
N SER A 63 7.05 -8.99 -22.22
CA SER A 63 6.38 -8.09 -23.17
C SER A 63 4.92 -7.83 -22.81
N ASP A 64 4.21 -8.84 -22.31
CA ASP A 64 2.82 -8.67 -21.86
C ASP A 64 2.76 -7.81 -20.60
N PHE A 65 3.65 -8.03 -19.64
CA PHE A 65 3.77 -7.14 -18.49
C PHE A 65 4.06 -5.70 -18.90
N GLU A 66 5.06 -5.48 -19.75
CA GLU A 66 5.47 -4.15 -20.19
C GLU A 66 4.34 -3.38 -20.91
N ALA A 67 3.55 -4.09 -21.70
CA ALA A 67 2.44 -3.52 -22.46
C ALA A 67 1.20 -3.19 -21.62
N ASN A 68 1.04 -3.78 -20.43
CA ASN A 68 -0.20 -3.70 -19.66
C ASN A 68 0.00 -3.01 -18.31
N ASP A 69 -0.96 -2.17 -17.90
CA ASP A 69 -0.92 -1.46 -16.61
C ASP A 69 -1.43 -2.33 -15.46
N VAL A 70 -0.67 -3.39 -15.16
CA VAL A 70 -1.03 -4.39 -14.16
C VAL A 70 0.14 -4.61 -13.22
N PHE A 71 -0.17 -4.61 -11.93
CA PHE A 71 0.81 -4.70 -10.86
C PHE A 71 1.14 -6.16 -10.53
N PHE A 72 2.33 -6.40 -9.98
CA PHE A 72 2.72 -7.69 -9.42
C PHE A 72 3.89 -7.53 -8.46
N ASN A 73 4.21 -8.59 -7.74
CA ASN A 73 5.44 -8.66 -6.95
C ASN A 73 6.18 -9.99 -7.12
N ILE A 74 7.46 -10.00 -6.77
CA ILE A 74 8.27 -11.22 -6.65
C ILE A 74 8.65 -11.39 -5.19
N ASN A 75 8.30 -12.54 -4.62
CA ASN A 75 8.62 -12.88 -3.23
C ASN A 75 9.98 -13.59 -3.13
N LEU A 76 10.92 -12.98 -2.41
CA LEU A 76 12.28 -13.48 -2.22
C LEU A 76 12.60 -13.90 -0.77
N THR A 77 11.58 -14.03 0.08
CA THR A 77 11.73 -14.27 1.54
C THR A 77 12.69 -15.40 1.91
N ASN A 78 12.61 -16.53 1.20
CA ASN A 78 13.33 -17.77 1.56
C ASN A 78 14.33 -18.20 0.48
N ASN A 79 14.66 -17.32 -0.47
CA ASN A 79 15.53 -17.65 -1.60
C ASN A 79 16.79 -16.78 -1.55
N PRO A 80 17.99 -17.35 -1.79
CA PRO A 80 19.15 -16.53 -2.11
C PRO A 80 18.85 -15.65 -3.32
N VAL A 81 19.18 -14.36 -3.25
CA VAL A 81 19.03 -13.45 -4.38
C VAL A 81 20.13 -13.74 -5.40
N THR A 82 19.72 -13.99 -6.64
CA THR A 82 20.60 -14.32 -7.78
C THR A 82 20.53 -13.27 -8.88
N GLU A 83 21.42 -13.37 -9.87
CA GLU A 83 21.38 -12.52 -11.07
C GLU A 83 20.04 -12.64 -11.82
N LEU A 84 19.42 -13.83 -11.80
CA LEU A 84 18.14 -14.04 -12.45
C LEU A 84 17.04 -13.16 -11.81
N ASP A 85 17.07 -12.99 -10.48
CA ASP A 85 16.05 -12.24 -9.74
C ASP A 85 16.08 -10.74 -10.05
N VAL A 86 17.24 -10.19 -10.41
CA VAL A 86 17.41 -8.76 -10.76
C VAL A 86 17.17 -8.47 -12.24
N GLU A 87 17.16 -9.51 -13.08
CA GLU A 87 16.96 -9.38 -14.53
C GLU A 87 15.67 -8.63 -14.92
N PRO A 88 14.48 -8.87 -14.31
CA PRO A 88 13.29 -8.10 -14.64
C PRO A 88 13.45 -6.59 -14.41
N LEU A 89 14.11 -6.18 -13.33
CA LEU A 89 14.37 -4.78 -13.01
C LEU A 89 15.27 -4.15 -14.07
N PHE A 90 16.40 -4.79 -14.41
CA PHE A 90 17.32 -4.24 -15.41
C PHE A 90 16.69 -4.16 -16.79
N ARG A 91 15.89 -5.16 -17.18
CA ARG A 91 15.13 -5.10 -18.43
C ARG A 91 14.17 -3.91 -18.43
N LEU A 92 13.39 -3.73 -17.36
CA LEU A 92 12.47 -2.59 -17.23
C LEU A 92 13.18 -1.26 -17.35
N LEU A 93 14.30 -1.09 -16.64
CA LEU A 93 15.08 0.15 -16.71
C LEU A 93 15.59 0.44 -18.12
N SER A 94 15.90 -0.60 -18.90
CA SER A 94 16.37 -0.46 -20.28
C SER A 94 15.26 -0.24 -21.31
N SER A 95 14.06 -0.77 -21.08
CA SER A 95 12.99 -0.82 -22.07
C SER A 95 11.85 0.16 -21.77
N ASN A 96 11.38 0.21 -20.53
CA ASN A 96 10.29 1.07 -20.09
C ASN A 96 10.37 1.35 -18.58
N ALA A 97 11.24 2.29 -18.19
CA ALA A 97 11.51 2.59 -16.78
C ALA A 97 10.28 3.04 -15.98
N SER A 98 9.23 3.57 -16.62
CA SER A 98 8.00 3.94 -15.89
C SER A 98 7.26 2.73 -15.32
N ARG A 99 7.49 1.53 -15.86
CA ARG A 99 6.88 0.29 -15.36
C ARG A 99 7.48 -0.22 -14.05
N THR A 100 8.53 0.42 -13.53
CA THR A 100 9.05 0.08 -12.20
C THR A 100 8.05 0.39 -11.09
N PHE A 101 7.06 1.26 -11.32
CA PHE A 101 5.98 1.51 -10.34
C PHE A 101 4.97 0.36 -10.25
N ASN A 102 4.87 -0.47 -11.28
CA ASN A 102 3.94 -1.61 -11.32
C ASN A 102 4.52 -2.87 -10.62
N TYR A 103 5.74 -2.79 -10.10
CA TYR A 103 6.51 -3.94 -9.68
C TYR A 103 7.28 -3.69 -8.38
N THR A 104 7.35 -4.69 -7.51
CA THR A 104 8.29 -4.67 -6.37
C THR A 104 8.78 -6.06 -5.98
N TYR A 105 9.91 -6.09 -5.27
CA TYR A 105 10.33 -7.24 -4.49
C TYR A 105 9.69 -7.20 -3.13
N VAL A 106 9.30 -8.37 -2.62
CA VAL A 106 8.74 -8.48 -1.27
C VAL A 106 9.47 -9.54 -0.45
N PHE A 107 9.59 -9.27 0.85
CA PHE A 107 10.23 -10.14 1.84
C PHE A 107 9.33 -10.20 3.07
N ASN A 108 9.09 -11.41 3.59
CA ASN A 108 8.16 -11.68 4.68
C ASN A 108 6.79 -11.02 4.47
N ASN A 109 6.29 -11.04 3.23
CA ASN A 109 5.11 -10.28 2.84
C ASN A 109 3.81 -10.90 3.40
N PRO A 110 3.13 -10.24 4.33
CA PRO A 110 1.85 -10.72 4.84
C PRO A 110 0.79 -10.75 3.74
N TYR A 111 -0.20 -11.60 3.94
CA TYR A 111 -1.32 -11.71 3.00
C TYR A 111 -2.32 -10.56 3.16
N SER A 112 -3.12 -10.37 2.11
CA SER A 112 -4.32 -9.55 2.09
C SER A 112 -4.09 -8.05 2.26
N SER A 113 -2.85 -7.56 2.07
CA SER A 113 -2.60 -6.12 1.92
C SER A 113 -3.25 -5.61 0.63
N PRO A 114 -4.02 -4.50 0.68
CA PRO A 114 -4.54 -3.84 -0.52
C PRO A 114 -3.51 -2.89 -1.17
N PHE A 115 -2.32 -2.72 -0.58
CA PHE A 115 -1.26 -1.89 -1.15
C PHE A 115 -0.59 -2.58 -2.34
N MET A 116 -0.59 -1.93 -3.49
CA MET A 116 0.11 -2.37 -4.69
C MET A 116 1.43 -1.61 -4.83
N PRO A 117 2.49 -2.22 -5.40
CA PRO A 117 2.55 -3.57 -6.00
C PRO A 117 2.65 -4.76 -5.02
N SER A 118 2.76 -4.54 -3.71
CA SER A 118 2.94 -5.59 -2.70
C SER A 118 1.73 -6.50 -2.44
N ALA A 119 0.59 -6.28 -3.11
CA ALA A 119 -0.64 -7.01 -2.84
C ALA A 119 -0.42 -8.53 -2.99
N ASN A 120 -0.78 -9.28 -1.95
CA ASN A 120 -0.55 -10.71 -1.86
C ASN A 120 -1.86 -11.42 -1.51
N TYR A 121 -2.38 -12.21 -2.45
CA TYR A 121 -3.66 -12.87 -2.30
C TYR A 121 -3.57 -14.09 -1.36
N GLU A 122 -4.56 -14.24 -0.49
CA GLU A 122 -4.75 -15.45 0.35
C GLU A 122 -6.10 -16.11 0.06
N ARG A 123 -7.18 -15.33 0.15
CA ARG A 123 -8.55 -15.80 -0.04
C ARG A 123 -9.43 -14.73 -0.70
N ASN A 124 -10.59 -15.16 -1.21
CA ASN A 124 -11.60 -14.24 -1.71
C ASN A 124 -12.17 -13.40 -0.56
N GLY A 125 -12.40 -12.12 -0.84
CA GLY A 125 -12.90 -11.14 0.11
C GLY A 125 -12.32 -9.75 -0.21
N PHE A 126 -12.43 -8.83 0.74
CA PHE A 126 -11.87 -7.49 0.63
C PHE A 126 -11.14 -7.07 1.90
N ALA A 127 -10.11 -6.27 1.72
CA ALA A 127 -9.39 -5.58 2.79
C ALA A 127 -9.41 -4.07 2.50
N ILE A 128 -9.33 -3.27 3.56
CA ILE A 128 -9.31 -1.81 3.46
C ILE A 128 -7.94 -1.32 3.94
N GLY A 129 -7.27 -0.51 3.11
CA GLY A 129 -6.02 0.15 3.45
C GLY A 129 -6.29 1.59 3.84
N MET A 130 -5.61 2.06 4.87
CA MET A 130 -5.80 3.42 5.38
C MET A 130 -4.71 4.38 4.90
N GLN A 131 -5.10 5.61 4.62
CA GLN A 131 -4.18 6.69 4.25
C GLN A 131 -4.29 7.85 5.23
N ALA A 132 -3.99 7.54 6.49
CA ALA A 132 -4.44 8.30 7.67
C ALA A 132 -3.57 9.50 8.07
N THR A 133 -2.67 9.96 7.20
CA THR A 133 -1.83 11.13 7.51
C THR A 133 -2.66 12.40 7.70
N ASP A 134 -3.75 12.56 6.96
CA ASP A 134 -4.64 13.72 7.05
C ASP A 134 -5.41 13.80 8.38
N LEU A 135 -5.62 12.67 9.08
CA LEU A 135 -6.15 12.66 10.45
C LEU A 135 -5.24 13.39 11.46
N SER A 136 -4.01 13.75 11.07
CA SER A 136 -3.14 14.60 11.87
C SER A 136 -3.61 16.05 11.91
N GLU A 137 -4.53 16.48 11.05
CA GLU A 137 -5.12 17.81 11.11
C GLU A 137 -5.65 18.07 12.53
N GLU A 138 -5.34 19.27 13.05
CA GLU A 138 -5.68 19.71 14.41
C GLU A 138 -5.12 18.84 15.55
N SER A 139 -4.17 17.95 15.26
CA SER A 139 -3.46 17.18 16.29
C SER A 139 -2.21 17.93 16.74
N HIS A 140 -1.99 18.01 18.04
CA HIS A 140 -0.86 18.70 18.67
C HIS A 140 0.25 17.74 19.15
N SER A 141 0.01 16.43 19.05
CA SER A 141 0.96 15.39 19.42
C SER A 141 0.79 14.13 18.56
N ILE A 142 1.81 13.27 18.56
CA ILE A 142 1.74 11.96 17.87
C ILE A 142 0.63 11.12 18.50
N GLU A 143 0.50 11.18 19.82
CA GLU A 143 -0.48 10.43 20.59
C GLU A 143 -1.91 10.81 20.22
N GLU A 144 -2.20 12.11 20.04
CA GLU A 144 -3.51 12.57 19.57
C GLU A 144 -3.83 12.10 18.15
N TRP A 145 -2.87 12.21 17.22
CA TRP A 145 -3.03 11.72 15.85
C TRP A 145 -3.29 10.20 15.83
N LEU A 146 -2.50 9.44 16.59
CA LEU A 146 -2.64 7.99 16.69
C LEU A 146 -3.97 7.57 17.33
N ALA A 147 -4.49 8.33 18.30
CA ALA A 147 -5.81 8.10 18.87
C ALA A 147 -6.93 8.33 17.84
N LYS A 148 -6.86 9.41 17.04
CA LYS A 148 -7.80 9.64 15.92
C LYS A 148 -7.72 8.51 14.89
N PHE A 149 -6.51 8.04 14.61
CA PHE A 149 -6.32 6.93 13.67
C PHE A 149 -6.93 5.62 14.17
N SER A 150 -6.72 5.26 15.44
CA SER A 150 -7.37 4.09 16.06
C SER A 150 -8.88 4.18 16.03
N TYR A 151 -9.45 5.35 16.34
CA TYR A 151 -10.89 5.55 16.28
C TYR A 151 -11.45 5.27 14.87
N ALA A 152 -10.79 5.76 13.83
CA ALA A 152 -11.19 5.49 12.44
C ALA A 152 -11.10 4.00 12.07
N LEU A 153 -10.07 3.29 12.55
CA LEU A 153 -9.94 1.84 12.35
C LEU A 153 -11.09 1.08 13.01
N ASP A 154 -11.44 1.43 14.25
CA ASP A 154 -12.55 0.83 14.98
C ASP A 154 -13.90 1.09 14.29
N GLU A 155 -14.10 2.29 13.77
CA GLU A 155 -15.30 2.66 13.02
C GLU A 155 -15.48 1.82 11.76
N ILE A 156 -14.44 1.74 10.90
CA ILE A 156 -14.47 0.91 9.70
C ILE A 156 -14.68 -0.56 10.05
N ASN A 157 -13.97 -1.06 11.08
CA ASN A 157 -14.14 -2.43 11.52
C ASN A 157 -15.59 -2.71 11.97
N ASN A 158 -16.21 -1.78 12.71
CA ASN A 158 -17.58 -1.92 13.16
C ASN A 158 -18.60 -1.90 12.02
N ILE A 159 -18.36 -1.11 10.96
CA ILE A 159 -19.21 -1.07 9.76
C ILE A 159 -19.23 -2.44 9.07
N PHE A 160 -18.09 -3.13 9.01
CA PHE A 160 -17.95 -4.37 8.23
C PHE A 160 -17.83 -5.66 9.05
N LYS A 161 -17.87 -5.61 10.38
CA LYS A 161 -17.64 -6.79 11.26
C LYS A 161 -18.53 -8.00 10.97
N ASP A 162 -19.76 -7.77 10.50
CA ASP A 162 -20.74 -8.83 10.21
C ASP A 162 -20.70 -9.28 8.73
N ASN A 163 -19.85 -8.66 7.91
CA ASN A 163 -19.65 -9.03 6.52
C ASN A 163 -18.61 -10.16 6.40
N LEU A 164 -19.04 -11.35 6.00
CA LEU A 164 -18.18 -12.53 5.88
C LEU A 164 -17.05 -12.39 4.85
N ASP A 165 -17.18 -11.49 3.89
CA ASP A 165 -16.15 -11.20 2.89
C ASP A 165 -15.11 -10.18 3.39
N PHE A 166 -15.34 -9.55 4.56
CA PHE A 166 -14.39 -8.60 5.13
C PHE A 166 -13.21 -9.35 5.75
N ILE A 167 -12.04 -9.20 5.13
CA ILE A 167 -10.82 -9.87 5.57
C ILE A 167 -10.16 -9.06 6.70
N GLY A 168 -10.09 -7.73 6.58
CA GLY A 168 -9.59 -6.86 7.62
C GLY A 168 -9.02 -5.53 7.12
N LEU A 169 -8.21 -4.91 7.96
CA LEU A 169 -7.62 -3.59 7.79
C LEU A 169 -6.10 -3.68 7.69
N ASP A 170 -5.54 -3.02 6.68
CA ASP A 170 -4.11 -2.72 6.64
C ASP A 170 -3.90 -1.30 7.17
N SER A 171 -3.42 -1.19 8.40
CA SER A 171 -3.22 0.09 9.11
C SER A 171 -1.92 0.80 8.73
N SER A 172 -1.34 0.47 7.57
CA SER A 172 -0.09 1.10 7.15
C SER A 172 -0.25 2.60 6.97
N ILE A 173 0.69 3.39 7.49
CA ILE A 173 0.78 4.81 7.21
C ILE A 173 1.36 4.96 5.81
N ALA A 174 0.56 5.47 4.88
CA ALA A 174 0.93 5.67 3.47
C ALA A 174 0.84 7.16 3.08
N PRO A 175 1.88 7.96 3.33
CA PRO A 175 1.84 9.39 3.06
C PRO A 175 1.66 9.71 1.57
N LEU A 176 1.06 10.86 1.26
CA LEU A 176 0.80 11.32 -0.09
C LEU A 176 1.03 12.82 -0.20
N PHE A 177 1.66 13.25 -1.28
CA PHE A 177 1.87 14.63 -1.66
C PHE A 177 2.59 15.48 -0.60
N LYS A 178 1.89 16.39 0.07
CA LYS A 178 2.47 17.49 0.88
C LYS A 178 1.53 17.94 2.00
N GLY A 179 2.05 18.71 2.96
CA GLY A 179 1.24 19.28 4.03
C GLY A 179 0.59 18.18 4.87
N LYS A 180 -0.73 18.25 5.10
CA LYS A 180 -1.45 17.29 5.95
C LYS A 180 -1.32 15.82 5.54
N SER A 181 -1.02 15.56 4.27
CA SER A 181 -0.90 14.20 3.75
C SER A 181 0.57 13.70 3.76
N SER A 182 1.54 14.55 4.13
CA SER A 182 2.95 14.21 4.31
C SER A 182 3.21 13.74 5.74
N PHE A 183 3.98 12.67 5.92
CA PHE A 183 4.41 12.24 7.25
C PHE A 183 5.50 13.15 7.80
N ILE A 184 6.34 13.72 6.94
CA ILE A 184 7.37 14.67 7.33
C ILE A 184 6.74 15.94 7.92
N ASN A 185 5.63 16.41 7.36
CA ASN A 185 4.90 17.56 7.88
C ASN A 185 4.38 17.28 9.30
N ILE A 186 3.88 16.06 9.54
CA ILE A 186 3.40 15.63 10.85
C ILE A 186 4.53 15.70 11.87
N LEU A 187 5.68 15.10 11.56
CA LEU A 187 6.86 15.13 12.44
C LEU A 187 7.34 16.55 12.72
N ASN A 188 7.32 17.42 11.70
CA ASN A 188 7.73 18.82 11.83
C ASN A 188 6.75 19.63 12.69
N THR A 189 5.45 19.49 12.45
CA THR A 189 4.40 20.19 13.21
C THR A 189 4.42 19.80 14.68
N MET A 190 4.81 18.56 14.99
CA MET A 190 4.96 18.05 16.35
C MET A 190 6.34 18.33 16.97
N GLY A 191 7.17 19.17 16.33
CA GLY A 191 8.45 19.63 16.87
C GLY A 191 9.57 18.59 16.92
N LYS A 192 9.41 17.46 16.23
CA LYS A 192 10.44 16.41 16.16
C LYS A 192 11.31 16.56 14.91
N GLY A 193 10.67 16.72 13.76
CA GLY A 193 11.31 16.64 12.45
C GLY A 193 11.88 15.25 12.12
N LEU A 194 12.36 15.08 10.88
CA LEU A 194 12.76 13.77 10.37
C LEU A 194 13.99 13.22 11.10
N VAL A 195 15.10 13.97 11.16
CA VAL A 195 16.37 13.51 11.74
C VAL A 195 16.20 13.05 13.19
N SER A 196 15.55 13.86 14.02
CA SER A 196 15.28 13.50 15.42
C SER A 196 14.42 12.24 15.54
N SER A 197 13.43 12.08 14.64
CA SER A 197 12.55 10.92 14.63
C SER A 197 13.29 9.64 14.20
N LEU A 198 14.23 9.73 13.25
CA LEU A 198 15.08 8.62 12.80
C LEU A 198 16.11 8.21 13.85
N THR A 199 16.63 9.15 14.64
CA THR A 199 17.63 8.87 15.69
C THR A 199 17.02 8.58 17.06
N SER A 200 15.69 8.46 17.15
CA SER A 200 14.95 8.15 18.39
C SER A 200 14.05 6.93 18.21
N ASP A 201 13.27 6.60 19.24
CA ASP A 201 12.29 5.50 19.19
C ASP A 201 10.93 5.92 18.59
N THR A 202 10.82 7.14 18.06
CA THR A 202 9.56 7.70 17.57
C THR A 202 8.90 6.81 16.51
N LEU A 203 9.66 6.39 15.50
CA LEU A 203 9.16 5.53 14.42
C LEU A 203 8.75 4.14 14.92
N VAL A 204 9.50 3.60 15.90
CA VAL A 204 9.20 2.31 16.51
C VAL A 204 7.91 2.39 17.34
N LYS A 205 7.71 3.48 18.09
CA LYS A 205 6.49 3.73 18.87
C LYS A 205 5.26 3.82 17.97
N ILE A 206 5.34 4.61 16.89
CA ILE A 206 4.25 4.71 15.90
C ILE A 206 3.93 3.32 15.34
N THR A 207 4.94 2.60 14.83
CA THR A 207 4.76 1.28 14.23
C THR A 207 4.17 0.26 15.20
N ASN A 208 4.63 0.25 16.46
CA ASN A 208 4.10 -0.65 17.48
C ASN A 208 2.65 -0.30 17.82
N TYR A 209 2.33 0.99 17.90
CA TYR A 209 0.98 1.45 18.20
C TYR A 209 -0.02 1.03 17.12
N ILE A 210 0.29 1.27 15.83
CA ILE A 210 -0.62 0.93 14.72
C ILE A 210 -0.85 -0.58 14.57
N LYS A 211 0.14 -1.40 14.98
CA LYS A 211 0.01 -2.86 15.00
C LYS A 211 -0.83 -3.33 16.18
N ALA A 212 -0.65 -2.74 17.36
CA ALA A 212 -1.34 -3.15 18.57
C ALA A 212 -2.81 -2.70 18.62
N ASN A 213 -3.15 -1.61 17.93
CA ASN A 213 -4.48 -1.00 17.97
C ASN A 213 -5.27 -1.15 16.66
N ASN A 214 -4.88 -2.11 15.80
CA ASN A 214 -5.70 -2.49 14.66
C ASN A 214 -6.65 -3.63 15.10
N PRO A 215 -7.98 -3.42 15.09
CA PRO A 215 -8.95 -4.40 15.61
C PRO A 215 -9.09 -5.66 14.74
N ASN A 216 -8.66 -5.60 13.48
CA ASN A 216 -8.72 -6.74 12.56
C ASN A 216 -7.58 -6.66 11.53
N PRO A 217 -6.33 -6.95 11.94
CA PRO A 217 -5.15 -6.65 11.13
C PRO A 217 -4.95 -7.63 9.98
N VAL A 218 -4.68 -7.08 8.79
CA VAL A 218 -4.20 -7.80 7.59
C VAL A 218 -3.11 -7.00 6.91
N GLY A 219 -2.32 -7.63 6.05
CA GLY A 219 -1.28 -6.92 5.32
C GLY A 219 -0.18 -6.35 6.22
N LEU A 220 0.40 -5.22 5.79
CA LEU A 220 1.71 -4.75 6.26
C LEU A 220 1.67 -4.12 7.66
N ASN A 221 0.62 -3.34 7.97
CA ASN A 221 0.44 -2.64 9.25
C ASN A 221 1.71 -1.90 9.70
N GLY A 222 2.33 -1.18 8.77
CA GLY A 222 3.65 -0.57 8.96
C GLY A 222 3.68 0.92 8.64
N MET A 223 4.88 1.46 8.45
CA MET A 223 5.05 2.79 7.87
C MET A 223 5.67 2.65 6.49
N MET A 224 5.03 3.29 5.52
CA MET A 224 5.59 3.51 4.20
C MET A 224 6.25 4.88 4.19
N LEU A 225 7.46 4.95 3.63
CA LEU A 225 8.22 6.19 3.44
C LEU A 225 8.45 6.40 1.94
N PRO A 226 7.41 6.78 1.17
CA PRO A 226 7.49 6.79 -0.28
C PRO A 226 8.10 8.11 -0.77
N ALA A 227 9.41 8.16 -1.00
CA ALA A 227 10.09 9.40 -1.40
C ALA A 227 9.58 10.01 -2.72
N LEU A 228 8.89 9.24 -3.57
CA LEU A 228 8.29 9.73 -4.81
C LEU A 228 6.84 10.21 -4.64
N GLU A 229 6.20 9.88 -3.52
CA GLU A 229 4.80 10.24 -3.24
C GLU A 229 4.72 11.28 -2.12
N ASP A 230 5.59 11.22 -1.11
CA ASP A 230 5.77 12.25 -0.08
C ASP A 230 6.85 13.26 -0.53
N PHE A 231 6.41 14.41 -1.04
CA PHE A 231 7.31 15.44 -1.59
C PHE A 231 8.14 16.14 -0.54
N GLU A 232 7.80 16.02 0.74
CA GLU A 232 8.62 16.56 1.81
C GLU A 232 9.69 15.57 2.21
N LEU A 233 9.41 14.27 2.20
CA LEU A 233 10.45 13.24 2.29
C LEU A 233 11.44 13.33 1.11
N ALA A 234 10.95 13.62 -0.10
CA ALA A 234 11.80 13.88 -1.26
C ALA A 234 12.78 15.04 -1.01
N LYS A 235 12.28 16.15 -0.45
CA LYS A 235 13.12 17.32 -0.12
C LYS A 235 14.16 17.01 0.95
N GLU A 236 13.80 16.20 1.95
CA GLU A 236 14.73 15.74 2.97
C GLU A 236 15.88 14.91 2.35
N TYR A 237 15.58 14.08 1.35
CA TYR A 237 16.59 13.35 0.59
C TYR A 237 17.46 14.28 -0.26
N GLU A 238 16.86 15.20 -1.02
CA GLU A 238 17.58 16.18 -1.84
C GLU A 238 18.50 17.09 -1.01
N ALA A 239 18.13 17.39 0.23
CA ALA A 239 18.93 18.14 1.17
C ALA A 239 20.11 17.33 1.77
N GLY A 240 20.16 16.02 1.54
CA GLY A 240 21.18 15.12 2.08
C GLY A 240 20.96 14.77 3.55
N ASN A 241 19.73 14.89 4.07
CA ASN A 241 19.43 14.60 5.47
C ASN A 241 19.35 13.10 5.77
N PHE A 242 19.22 12.25 4.74
CA PHE A 242 19.33 10.79 4.86
C PHE A 242 19.78 10.14 3.54
N PRO A 243 20.47 8.99 3.60
CA PRO A 243 20.83 8.20 2.42
C PRO A 243 19.75 7.17 2.03
N ILE A 244 19.78 6.69 0.78
CA ILE A 244 19.04 5.51 0.28
C ILE A 244 20.05 4.39 -0.03
#